data_AF-I7ZGA4-F1
#
_entry.id   AF-I7ZGA4-F1
#
_cell.length_a   1.000
_cell.length_b   1.000
_cell.length_c   1.000
_cell.angle_alpha   90.00
_cell.angle_beta   90.00
_cell.angle_gamma   90.00
#
_symmetry.space_group_name_H-M   'P 1'
#
loop_
_entity.id
_entity.type
_entity.pdbx_description
1 polymer ?
#
loop_
_entity_poly.entity_id
_entity_poly.type
_entity_poly.pdbx_seq_one_letter_code
_entity_poly.pdbx_strand_id
1 'polypeptide(L)' 'MSEPSFAESRQPMNPEALALAGPIRREGRPEDIAGAVAWLASDEAGFVTGQVIAVKGGRDI' A
#
# COMPACT_ATOMS: atom_id res chain seq x y z
N MET A 1 1.07 -29.00 -22.64
CA MET A 1 1.90 -28.42 -21.56
C MET A 1 1.08 -27.28 -20.97
N SER A 2 0.48 -27.47 -19.80
CA SER A 2 -0.34 -26.43 -19.15
C SER A 2 0.58 -25.35 -18.59
N GLU A 3 0.27 -24.08 -18.86
CA GLU A 3 0.98 -22.96 -18.23
C GLU A 3 0.83 -23.04 -16.71
N PRO A 4 1.89 -22.75 -15.94
CA PRO A 4 1.79 -22.69 -14.48
C PRO A 4 0.76 -21.63 -14.10
N SER A 5 -0.05 -21.93 -13.09
CA SER A 5 -1.07 -21.00 -12.62
C SER A 5 -0.40 -19.72 -12.10
N PHE A 6 -1.13 -18.59 -12.15
CA PHE A 6 -0.66 -17.32 -11.60
C PHE A 6 -0.21 -17.42 -10.12
N ALA A 7 -0.68 -18.44 -9.39
CA ALA A 7 -0.27 -18.71 -8.02
C ALA A 7 1.16 -19.29 -7.91
N GLU A 8 1.64 -20.01 -8.93
CA GLU A 8 2.91 -20.74 -8.91
C GLU A 8 4.11 -19.90 -9.36
N SER A 9 3.90 -18.75 -9.99
CA SER A 9 4.97 -17.87 -10.50
C SER A 9 5.43 -16.79 -9.51
N ARG A 10 4.73 -16.61 -8.38
CA ARG A 10 5.10 -15.62 -7.36
C ARG A 10 6.24 -16.15 -6.50
N GLN A 11 7.47 -15.82 -6.88
CA GLN A 11 8.59 -15.90 -5.94
C GLN A 11 8.28 -15.05 -4.71
N PRO A 12 8.56 -15.54 -3.48
CA PRO A 12 8.38 -14.74 -2.28
C PRO A 12 9.30 -13.52 -2.37
N MET A 13 8.68 -12.34 -2.38
CA MET A 13 9.41 -11.08 -2.39
C MET A 13 10.06 -10.87 -1.02
N ASN A 14 11.34 -10.49 -1.01
CA ASN A 14 12.03 -10.09 0.20
C ASN A 14 11.34 -8.84 0.80
N PRO A 15 10.74 -8.93 2.01
CA PRO A 15 10.04 -7.82 2.65
C PRO A 15 10.92 -6.58 2.86
N GLU A 16 12.19 -6.79 3.19
CA GLU A 16 13.16 -5.71 3.42
C GLU A 16 13.50 -4.98 2.12
N ALA A 17 13.66 -5.72 1.02
CA ALA A 17 13.87 -5.13 -0.30
C ALA A 17 12.65 -4.32 -0.76
N LEU A 18 11.43 -4.79 -0.45
CA LEU A 18 10.19 -4.07 -0.74
C LEU A 18 10.06 -2.77 0.07
N ALA A 19 10.45 -2.79 1.34
CA ALA A 19 10.47 -1.62 2.21
C ALA A 19 11.39 -0.51 1.68
N LEU A 20 12.54 -0.90 1.13
CA LEU A 20 13.55 0.03 0.60
C LEU A 20 13.25 0.50 -0.83
N ALA A 21 12.38 -0.18 -1.57
CA ALA A 21 12.02 0.20 -2.94
C ALA A 21 11.15 1.48 -3.00
N GLY A 22 10.39 1.76 -1.94
CA GLY A 22 9.54 2.95 -1.85
C GLY A 22 10.26 4.20 -1.34
N PRO A 23 9.79 5.42 -1.67
CA PRO A 23 10.34 6.68 -1.16
C PRO A 23 10.45 6.77 0.37
N ILE A 24 9.52 6.17 1.12
CA ILE A 24 9.49 6.23 2.59
C ILE A 24 10.51 5.27 3.26
N ARG A 25 11.15 4.36 2.51
CA ARG A 25 12.27 3.50 2.96
C ARG A 25 12.02 2.72 4.27
N ARG A 26 10.78 2.32 4.53
CA ARG A 26 10.41 1.45 5.65
C ARG A 26 9.17 0.64 5.31
N GLU A 27 8.97 -0.44 6.05
CA GLU A 27 7.72 -1.19 6.01
C GLU A 27 6.56 -0.31 6.47
N GLY A 28 5.40 -0.52 5.84
CA GLY A 28 4.15 0.07 6.29
C GLY A 28 3.73 -0.56 7.61
N ARG A 29 3.19 0.26 8.51
CA ARG A 29 2.67 -0.17 9.79
C ARG A 29 1.15 -0.01 9.80
N PRO A 30 0.40 -0.76 10.63
CA PRO A 30 -1.05 -0.61 10.73
C PRO A 30 -1.50 0.83 10.97
N GLU A 31 -0.71 1.61 11.72
CA GLU A 31 -1.00 3.01 12.04
C GLU A 31 -0.98 3.93 10.81
N ASP A 32 -0.28 3.57 9.74
CA ASP A 32 -0.27 4.35 8.50
C ASP A 32 -1.66 4.32 7.84
N ILE A 33 -2.31 3.15 7.82
CA ILE A 33 -3.70 3.01 7.35
C ILE A 33 -4.65 3.68 8.33
N ALA A 34 -4.49 3.42 9.62
CA ALA A 34 -5.38 3.96 10.64
C ALA A 34 -5.37 5.49 10.65
N GLY A 35 -4.20 6.12 10.49
CA GLY A 35 -4.08 7.57 10.38
C GLY A 35 -4.78 8.14 9.15
N ALA A 36 -4.63 7.49 7.99
CA ALA A 36 -5.34 7.91 6.78
C ALA A 36 -6.86 7.79 6.91
N VAL A 37 -7.34 6.70 7.53
CA VAL A 37 -8.77 6.51 7.82
C VAL A 37 -9.28 7.53 8.83
N ALA A 38 -8.51 7.81 9.90
CA ALA A 38 -8.89 8.79 10.90
C ALA A 38 -9.03 10.18 10.27
N TRP A 39 -8.11 10.58 9.38
CA TRP A 39 -8.24 11.81 8.62
C TRP A 39 -9.46 11.80 7.68
N LEU A 40 -9.69 10.70 6.93
CA LEU A 40 -10.88 10.59 6.06
C LEU A 40 -12.20 10.65 6.83
N ALA A 41 -12.23 10.19 8.08
CA ALA A 41 -13.40 10.24 8.95
C ALA A 41 -13.56 11.57 9.71
N SER A 42 -12.57 12.46 9.61
CA SER A 42 -12.57 13.76 10.29
C SER A 42 -13.25 14.85 9.46
N ASP A 43 -13.60 15.97 10.11
CA ASP A 43 -14.25 17.10 9.46
C ASP A 43 -13.34 17.76 8.40
N GLU A 44 -12.02 17.63 8.57
CA GLU A 44 -10.99 18.14 7.66
C GLU A 44 -11.06 17.52 6.27
N ALA A 45 -11.63 16.31 6.13
CA ALA A 45 -11.83 15.64 4.86
C ALA A 45 -13.23 15.88 4.26
N GLY A 46 -14.02 16.82 4.78
CA GLY A 46 -15.45 16.98 4.47
C GLY A 46 -15.82 17.24 2.99
N PHE A 47 -14.86 17.53 2.11
CA PHE A 47 -15.08 17.70 0.67
C PHE A 47 -14.47 16.56 -0.19
N VAL A 48 -13.88 15.55 0.44
CA VAL A 48 -13.20 14.43 -0.25
C VAL A 48 -14.16 13.26 -0.38
N THR A 49 -14.58 12.94 -1.61
CA THR A 49 -15.45 11.81 -1.90
C THR A 49 -15.12 11.16 -3.26
N GLY A 50 -15.49 9.88 -3.41
CA GLY A 50 -15.29 9.11 -4.64
C GLY A 50 -13.83 8.77 -4.98
N GLN A 51 -12.90 9.00 -4.05
CA GLN A 51 -11.46 8.78 -4.30
C GLN A 51 -10.98 7.43 -3.79
N VAL A 52 -9.99 6.87 -4.50
CA VAL A 52 -9.20 5.73 -4.04
C VAL A 52 -7.84 6.25 -3.60
N ILE A 53 -7.56 6.25 -2.30
CA ILE A 53 -6.31 6.79 -1.75
C ILE A 53 -5.32 5.64 -1.47
N ALA A 54 -4.19 5.66 -2.16
CA ALA A 54 -3.12 4.70 -1.96
C ALA A 54 -2.24 5.06 -0.77
N VAL A 55 -2.37 4.30 0.33
CA VAL A 55 -1.49 4.42 1.51
C VAL A 55 -0.41 3.35 1.45
N LYS A 56 0.61 3.57 0.61
CA LYS A 56 1.63 2.54 0.28
C LYS A 56 3.08 3.01 0.40
N GLY A 57 3.31 4.16 1.01
CA GLY A 57 4.65 4.74 1.15
C GLY A 57 5.33 5.14 -0.15
N GLY A 58 4.53 5.46 -1.18
CA GLY A 58 5.00 5.98 -2.48
C GLY A 58 5.43 4.91 -3.50
N ARG A 59 4.99 3.66 -3.36
CA ARG A 59 5.36 2.56 -4.27
C ARG A 59 4.68 2.59 -5.65
N ASP A 60 3.57 3.31 -5.78
CA ASP A 60 2.81 3.43 -7.02
C ASP A 60 2.68 4.93 -7.40
N ILE A 61 3.73 5.51 -8.00
CA ILE A 61 3.66 6.71 -8.85
C ILE A 61 4.54 6.53 -10.08
#